data_AF-A0A6I1ZFG6-F1
#
_entry.id   AF-A0A6I1ZFG6-F1
#
_cell.length_a   1.000
_cell.length_b   1.000
_cell.length_c   1.000
_cell.angle_alpha   90.00
_cell.angle_beta   90.00
_cell.angle_gamma   90.00
#
_symmetry.space_group_name_H-M   'P 1'
#
loop_
_entity.id
_entity.type
_entity.pdbx_description
1 polymer ?
#
loop_
_entity_poly.entity_id
_entity_poly.type
_entity_poly.pdbx_seq_one_letter_code
_entity_poly.pdbx_strand_id
1 'polypeptide(L)'
;MRALAGLRGLPAAGDLIVPVAIAKDTAAAAADPNAPPTRASLRAGGDLPDVAIDRRTGELYVAYEGSDFSGGAYNSVEVTHSTHGGRAWSAPRRVNSVASAPAFTPSISVDACGTVAITYYDLRYLTAGNTTTLPTAAWLLTFPHGAENRATDRRVSGVFDWLQAPYAGGHFLEDHEGLATDGRSAVRPLFIEANVDAPQDSADASSGLVPTSTGYGPLAAPTTAPHATALQSAQPHRIVR
;
A
#
# COMPACT_ATOMS: atom_id res chain seq x y z
N MET A 1 -10.40 21.36 -6.53
CA MET A 1 -10.76 19.94 -6.34
C MET A 1 -10.02 19.16 -7.41
N ARG A 2 -9.10 18.29 -7.02
CA ARG A 2 -8.39 17.39 -7.96
C ARG A 2 -9.23 16.12 -8.13
N ALA A 3 -9.06 15.41 -9.23
CA ALA A 3 -9.73 14.15 -9.50
C ALA A 3 -8.69 13.15 -10.02
N LEU A 4 -8.82 11.91 -9.60
CA LEU A 4 -8.10 10.81 -10.20
C LEU A 4 -8.66 10.62 -11.61
N ALA A 5 -7.77 10.62 -12.60
CA ALA A 5 -8.11 10.51 -14.02
C ALA A 5 -7.52 9.23 -14.61
N GLY A 6 -8.34 8.46 -15.33
CA GLY A 6 -7.91 7.26 -16.07
C GLY A 6 -7.95 7.46 -17.58
N LEU A 7 -7.08 6.75 -18.30
CA LEU A 7 -7.07 6.70 -19.77
C LEU A 7 -7.62 5.35 -20.27
N ARG A 8 -8.37 5.38 -21.38
CA ARG A 8 -9.03 4.23 -22.02
C ARG A 8 -8.01 3.34 -22.77
N GLY A 9 -8.30 2.05 -22.91
CA GLY A 9 -7.67 1.19 -23.94
C GLY A 9 -8.01 1.63 -25.37
N LEU A 10 -7.05 1.52 -26.29
CA LEU A 10 -7.11 2.09 -27.65
C LEU A 10 -8.42 1.74 -28.39
N PRO A 11 -9.16 2.73 -28.91
CA PRO A 11 -10.21 2.46 -29.89
C PRO A 11 -9.60 2.13 -31.27
N ALA A 12 -10.45 1.64 -32.18
CA ALA A 12 -10.13 1.62 -33.61
C ALA A 12 -9.65 3.01 -34.04
N ALA A 13 -8.72 3.05 -35.01
CA ALA A 13 -8.03 4.27 -35.43
C ALA A 13 -9.02 5.43 -35.72
N GLY A 14 -8.96 6.48 -34.88
CA GLY A 14 -9.71 7.74 -35.10
C GLY A 14 -10.49 8.28 -33.91
N ASP A 15 -10.77 7.49 -32.87
CA ASP A 15 -11.49 7.97 -31.68
C ASP A 15 -10.54 8.63 -30.67
N LEU A 16 -10.83 9.88 -30.30
CA LEU A 16 -10.11 10.60 -29.24
C LEU A 16 -10.34 9.90 -27.88
N ILE A 17 -9.27 9.64 -27.12
CA ILE A 17 -9.40 9.19 -25.72
C ILE A 17 -9.83 10.41 -24.89
N VAL A 18 -11.08 10.44 -24.46
CA VAL A 18 -11.57 11.44 -23.50
C VAL A 18 -11.25 10.93 -22.08
N PRO A 19 -10.61 11.73 -21.22
CA PRO A 19 -10.38 11.35 -19.82
C PRO A 19 -11.71 11.07 -19.11
N VAL A 20 -11.73 10.00 -18.30
CA VAL A 20 -12.87 9.67 -17.43
C VAL A 20 -12.43 9.90 -15.99
N ALA A 21 -13.24 10.64 -15.22
CA ALA A 21 -13.04 10.76 -13.78
C ALA A 21 -13.37 9.41 -13.13
N ILE A 22 -12.41 8.85 -12.39
CA ILE A 22 -12.55 7.53 -11.76
C ILE A 22 -12.89 7.63 -10.27
N ALA A 23 -12.37 8.65 -9.61
CA ALA A 23 -12.63 9.00 -8.22
C ALA A 23 -12.28 10.47 -7.97
N LYS A 24 -12.82 11.05 -6.91
CA LYS A 24 -12.35 12.35 -6.42
C LYS A 24 -11.04 12.13 -5.69
N ASP A 25 -10.12 13.07 -5.83
CA ASP A 25 -8.94 13.10 -4.98
C ASP A 25 -9.35 13.79 -3.67
N THR A 26 -9.50 12.97 -2.63
CA THR A 26 -9.88 13.40 -1.28
C THR A 26 -8.76 13.17 -0.28
N ALA A 27 -7.55 12.82 -0.72
CA ALA A 27 -6.45 12.57 0.21
C ALA A 27 -6.20 13.78 1.13
N ALA A 28 -6.14 13.53 2.42
CA ALA A 28 -5.62 14.45 3.43
C ALA A 28 -4.09 14.32 3.49
N ALA A 29 -3.42 15.34 4.02
CA ALA A 29 -1.99 15.23 4.29
C ALA A 29 -1.74 14.11 5.32
N ALA A 30 -0.82 13.20 5.01
CA ALA A 30 -0.41 12.16 5.95
C ALA A 30 0.24 12.78 7.18
N ALA A 31 -0.26 12.43 8.36
CA ALA A 31 0.18 13.04 9.61
C ALA A 31 0.05 12.08 10.80
N ASP A 32 0.97 12.20 11.77
CA ASP A 32 0.83 11.61 13.10
C ASP A 32 -0.36 12.28 13.83
N PRO A 33 -1.44 11.54 14.14
CA PRO A 33 -2.64 12.10 14.77
C PRO A 33 -2.42 12.68 16.17
N ASN A 34 -1.37 12.25 16.88
CA ASN A 34 -1.09 12.70 18.25
C ASN A 34 -0.06 13.83 18.29
N ALA A 35 0.69 14.06 17.22
CA ALA A 35 1.75 15.06 17.19
C ALA A 35 1.21 16.48 16.97
N PRO A 36 1.90 17.52 17.49
CA PRO A 36 1.60 18.88 17.10
C PRO A 36 1.88 19.08 15.60
N PRO A 37 1.19 20.01 14.91
CA PRO A 37 1.33 20.21 13.46
C PRO A 37 2.77 20.41 12.96
N THR A 38 3.64 20.97 13.80
CA THR A 38 5.06 21.21 13.49
C THR A 38 5.92 19.95 13.42
N ARG A 39 5.41 18.81 13.91
CA ARG A 39 6.11 17.52 13.97
C ARG A 39 5.29 16.35 13.43
N ALA A 40 4.07 16.61 12.98
CA ALA A 40 3.17 15.55 12.54
C ALA A 40 3.45 15.05 11.12
N SER A 41 4.25 15.76 10.32
CA SER A 41 4.42 15.45 8.88
C SER A 41 4.93 14.02 8.64
N LEU A 42 4.09 13.22 7.99
CA LEU A 42 4.46 11.93 7.41
C LEU A 42 4.49 12.08 5.90
N ARG A 43 5.36 11.30 5.25
CA ARG A 43 5.36 11.21 3.78
C ARG A 43 4.92 9.81 3.38
N ALA A 44 3.82 9.76 2.63
CA ALA A 44 3.13 8.57 2.16
C ALA A 44 2.60 8.80 0.73
N GLY A 45 2.06 7.75 0.12
CA GLY A 45 1.58 7.71 -1.27
C GLY A 45 0.25 8.44 -1.55
N GLY A 46 -0.10 9.51 -0.80
CA GLY A 46 -1.40 10.17 -0.87
C GLY A 46 -1.87 10.61 -2.27
N ASP A 47 -0.93 11.02 -3.14
CA ASP A 47 -1.19 11.46 -4.51
C ASP A 47 -1.00 10.35 -5.57
N LEU A 48 -0.71 9.12 -5.14
CA LEU A 48 -0.28 8.02 -6.01
C LEU A 48 -1.24 6.82 -5.90
N PRO A 49 -2.23 6.72 -6.81
CA PRO A 49 -3.04 5.50 -6.90
C PRO A 49 -2.20 4.35 -7.46
N ASP A 50 -2.60 3.13 -7.13
CA ASP A 50 -2.10 1.92 -7.77
C ASP A 50 -3.22 1.17 -8.48
N VAL A 51 -2.91 0.46 -9.56
CA VAL A 51 -3.91 -0.10 -10.48
C VAL A 51 -3.64 -1.57 -10.81
N ALA A 52 -4.70 -2.36 -10.88
CA ALA A 52 -4.62 -3.77 -11.26
C ALA A 52 -5.77 -4.18 -12.19
N ILE A 53 -5.59 -5.29 -12.89
CA ILE A 53 -6.61 -5.89 -13.75
C ILE A 53 -6.79 -7.37 -13.41
N ASP A 54 -8.03 -7.80 -13.23
CA ASP A 54 -8.36 -9.22 -13.25
C ASP A 54 -8.24 -9.74 -14.68
N ARG A 55 -7.20 -10.54 -14.95
CA ARG A 55 -6.93 -11.08 -16.28
C ARG A 55 -8.02 -12.03 -16.80
N ARG A 56 -8.87 -12.56 -15.92
CA ARG A 56 -9.95 -13.49 -16.28
C ARG A 56 -11.22 -12.77 -16.74
N THR A 57 -11.51 -11.61 -16.14
CA THR A 57 -12.75 -10.87 -16.38
C THR A 57 -12.53 -9.56 -17.13
N GLY A 58 -11.31 -9.02 -17.12
CA GLY A 58 -10.98 -7.70 -17.65
C GLY A 58 -11.38 -6.55 -16.73
N GLU A 59 -11.79 -6.84 -15.49
CA GLU A 59 -12.15 -5.82 -14.51
C GLU A 59 -10.92 -5.07 -14.01
N LEU A 60 -11.04 -3.75 -13.97
CA LEU A 60 -10.01 -2.84 -13.49
C LEU A 60 -10.26 -2.46 -12.04
N TYR A 61 -9.21 -2.40 -11.25
CA TYR A 61 -9.23 -1.93 -9.87
C TYR A 61 -8.23 -0.80 -9.69
N VAL A 62 -8.59 0.17 -8.86
CA VAL A 62 -7.72 1.27 -8.45
C VAL A 62 -7.78 1.37 -6.93
N ALA A 63 -6.64 1.25 -6.27
CA ALA A 63 -6.48 1.45 -4.84
C ALA A 63 -5.76 2.78 -4.61
N TYR A 64 -6.20 3.55 -3.62
CA TYR A 64 -5.67 4.88 -3.33
C TYR A 64 -5.93 5.28 -1.87
N GLU A 65 -5.21 6.29 -1.42
CA GLU A 65 -5.50 6.98 -0.17
C GLU A 65 -6.68 7.94 -0.36
N GLY A 66 -7.71 7.82 0.46
CA GLY A 66 -8.87 8.70 0.42
C GLY A 66 -9.35 9.06 1.81
N SER A 67 -10.01 10.21 1.94
CA SER A 67 -10.60 10.66 3.21
C SER A 67 -12.13 10.73 3.15
N ASP A 68 -12.74 10.14 2.12
CA ASP A 68 -14.20 10.15 1.91
C ASP A 68 -14.92 9.52 3.11
N PHE A 69 -14.32 8.50 3.73
CA PHE A 69 -14.88 7.77 4.87
C PHE A 69 -14.50 8.30 6.25
N SER A 70 -13.59 9.28 6.32
CA SER A 70 -13.21 9.98 7.55
C SER A 70 -13.71 11.42 7.60
N GLY A 71 -14.30 11.92 6.51
CA GLY A 71 -14.75 13.30 6.38
C GLY A 71 -13.59 14.30 6.31
N GLY A 72 -12.44 13.91 5.75
CA GLY A 72 -11.25 14.76 5.69
C GLY A 72 -10.32 14.67 6.89
N ALA A 73 -10.63 13.84 7.89
CA ALA A 73 -9.84 13.77 9.12
C ALA A 73 -8.51 13.01 8.95
N TYR A 74 -8.50 11.95 8.15
CA TYR A 74 -7.33 11.11 7.85
C TYR A 74 -7.56 10.23 6.63
N ASN A 75 -6.48 9.72 6.04
CA ASN A 75 -6.57 8.80 4.91
C ASN A 75 -6.97 7.39 5.35
N SER A 76 -7.73 6.74 4.49
CA SER A 76 -8.06 5.32 4.50
C SER A 76 -7.61 4.71 3.18
N VAL A 77 -7.53 3.37 3.13
CA VAL A 77 -7.35 2.68 1.84
C VAL A 77 -8.70 2.50 1.19
N GLU A 78 -8.87 3.14 0.04
CA GLU A 78 -10.10 3.12 -0.74
C GLU A 78 -9.89 2.44 -2.09
N VAL A 79 -10.94 1.79 -2.57
CA VAL A 79 -10.96 1.11 -3.87
C VAL A 79 -12.13 1.61 -4.71
N THR A 80 -11.86 1.81 -6.00
CA THR A 80 -12.88 1.88 -7.05
C THR A 80 -12.55 0.87 -8.14
N HIS A 81 -13.58 0.35 -8.81
CA HIS A 81 -13.40 -0.66 -9.85
C HIS A 81 -14.31 -0.41 -11.06
N SER A 82 -13.94 -1.02 -12.19
CA SER A 82 -14.68 -0.94 -13.44
C SER A 82 -14.79 -2.31 -14.10
N THR A 83 -16.01 -2.82 -14.21
CA THR A 83 -16.36 -4.01 -15.01
C THR A 83 -16.56 -3.72 -16.51
N HIS A 84 -16.44 -2.45 -16.94
CA HIS A 84 -16.77 -2.01 -18.29
C HIS A 84 -15.56 -1.39 -19.04
N GLY A 85 -14.36 -1.92 -18.81
CA GLY A 85 -13.14 -1.48 -19.51
C GLY A 85 -12.77 -0.01 -19.31
N GLY A 86 -13.05 0.53 -18.12
CA GLY A 86 -12.74 1.91 -17.72
C GLY A 86 -13.80 2.95 -18.11
N ARG A 87 -14.94 2.53 -18.70
CA ARG A 87 -16.00 3.46 -19.15
C ARG A 87 -16.85 4.03 -18.01
N ALA A 88 -17.01 3.27 -16.95
CA ALA A 88 -17.75 3.66 -15.76
C ALA A 88 -17.14 2.96 -14.55
N TRP A 89 -17.10 3.66 -13.43
CA TRP A 89 -16.44 3.23 -12.19
C TRP A 89 -17.44 3.15 -11.06
N SER A 90 -17.20 2.25 -10.12
CA SER A 90 -17.99 2.14 -8.89
C SER A 90 -17.85 3.39 -8.03
N ALA A 91 -18.77 3.57 -7.08
CA ALA A 91 -18.50 4.48 -5.97
C ALA A 91 -17.25 3.98 -5.19
N PRO A 92 -16.45 4.90 -4.63
CA PRO A 92 -15.37 4.54 -3.70
C PRO A 92 -15.86 3.65 -2.55
N ARG A 93 -15.00 2.76 -2.09
CA ARG A 93 -15.21 1.96 -0.89
C ARG A 93 -13.94 1.91 -0.06
N ARG A 94 -14.04 2.22 1.24
CA ARG A 94 -13.00 1.87 2.21
C ARG A 94 -12.87 0.36 2.34
N VAL A 95 -11.64 -0.16 2.28
CA VAL A 95 -11.36 -1.59 2.44
C VAL A 95 -10.54 -1.92 3.68
N ASN A 96 -9.67 -1.04 4.20
CA ASN A 96 -8.91 -1.32 5.43
C ASN A 96 -9.85 -1.62 6.62
N SER A 97 -9.47 -2.61 7.44
CA SER A 97 -10.38 -3.18 8.46
C SER A 97 -10.64 -2.23 9.63
N VAL A 98 -9.62 -1.47 10.06
CA VAL A 98 -9.73 -0.57 11.20
C VAL A 98 -10.11 0.83 10.72
N ALA A 99 -11.42 1.09 10.73
CA ALA A 99 -12.04 2.34 10.31
C ALA A 99 -11.43 3.60 10.92
N SER A 100 -11.00 3.52 12.18
CA SER A 100 -10.53 4.64 12.99
C SER A 100 -9.03 4.90 12.88
N ALA A 101 -8.31 4.07 12.13
CA ALA A 101 -6.86 4.18 11.98
C ALA A 101 -6.53 4.79 10.60
N PRO A 102 -5.68 5.84 10.55
CA PRO A 102 -5.10 6.29 9.30
C PRO A 102 -4.35 5.16 8.60
N ALA A 103 -4.55 5.04 7.29
CA ALA A 103 -3.96 4.01 6.45
C ALA A 103 -3.39 4.61 5.16
N PHE A 104 -2.27 4.04 4.69
CA PHE A 104 -1.35 4.69 3.76
C PHE A 104 -0.74 3.75 2.73
N THR A 105 -0.26 4.33 1.64
CA THR A 105 0.57 3.72 0.59
C THR A 105 0.02 2.38 0.09
N PRO A 106 -1.21 2.33 -0.45
CA PRO A 106 -1.76 1.09 -0.95
C PRO A 106 -1.08 0.65 -2.26
N SER A 107 -0.84 -0.66 -2.38
CA SER A 107 -0.39 -1.32 -3.62
C SER A 107 -1.31 -2.50 -3.92
N ILE A 108 -1.74 -2.69 -5.16
CA ILE A 108 -2.80 -3.62 -5.54
C ILE A 108 -2.36 -4.59 -6.65
N SER A 109 -2.76 -5.85 -6.50
CA SER A 109 -2.64 -6.87 -7.55
C SER A 109 -3.87 -7.78 -7.56
N VAL A 110 -4.11 -8.44 -8.70
CA VAL A 110 -5.15 -9.48 -8.80
C VAL A 110 -4.49 -10.78 -9.21
N ASP A 111 -4.61 -11.81 -8.37
CA ASP A 111 -4.02 -13.12 -8.64
C ASP A 111 -4.74 -13.90 -9.75
N ALA A 112 -4.19 -15.06 -10.13
CA ALA A 112 -4.76 -15.88 -11.19
C ALA A 112 -6.13 -16.51 -10.85
N CYS A 113 -6.52 -16.49 -9.57
CA CYS A 113 -7.83 -16.92 -9.10
C CYS A 113 -8.86 -15.78 -9.10
N GLY A 114 -8.46 -14.55 -9.37
CA GLY A 114 -9.32 -13.36 -9.28
C GLY A 114 -9.45 -12.82 -7.85
N THR A 115 -8.53 -13.18 -6.95
CA THR A 115 -8.42 -12.56 -5.62
C THR A 115 -7.71 -11.24 -5.77
N VAL A 116 -8.35 -10.16 -5.33
CA VAL A 116 -7.72 -8.85 -5.18
C VAL A 116 -6.90 -8.87 -3.90
N ALA A 117 -5.65 -8.46 -4.01
CA ALA A 117 -4.70 -8.37 -2.92
C ALA A 117 -4.17 -6.94 -2.85
N ILE A 118 -4.20 -6.35 -1.66
CA ILE A 118 -3.75 -4.98 -1.41
C ILE A 118 -2.79 -4.99 -0.23
N THR A 119 -1.58 -4.45 -0.39
CA THR A 119 -0.72 -4.10 0.75
C THR A 119 -0.86 -2.65 1.11
N TYR A 120 -0.69 -2.34 2.40
CA TYR A 120 -0.79 -0.98 2.92
C TYR A 120 -0.19 -0.91 4.34
N TYR A 121 0.06 0.30 4.83
CA TYR A 121 0.38 0.57 6.24
C TYR A 121 -0.80 1.13 6.98
N ASP A 122 -0.91 0.84 8.28
CA ASP A 122 -1.78 1.63 9.15
C ASP A 122 -1.23 1.83 10.55
N LEU A 123 -1.90 2.73 11.27
CA LEU A 123 -1.57 3.14 12.63
C LEU A 123 -2.52 2.52 13.66
N ARG A 124 -3.06 1.31 13.41
CA ARG A 124 -4.07 0.72 14.31
C ARG A 124 -3.56 0.42 15.72
N TYR A 125 -2.25 0.42 15.91
CA TYR A 125 -1.59 0.23 17.20
C TYR A 125 -1.25 1.54 17.92
N LEU A 126 -1.52 2.70 17.31
CA LEU A 126 -1.30 4.00 17.94
C LEU A 126 -2.35 4.23 19.04
N THR A 127 -1.88 4.40 20.27
CA THR A 127 -2.73 4.77 21.40
C THR A 127 -2.86 6.28 21.48
N ALA A 128 -4.04 6.77 21.88
CA ALA A 128 -4.28 8.21 22.05
C ALA A 128 -3.26 8.82 23.04
N GLY A 129 -2.65 9.94 22.65
CA GLY A 129 -1.67 10.65 23.46
C GLY A 129 -0.24 10.09 23.42
N ASN A 130 0.02 9.01 22.69
CA ASN A 130 1.40 8.59 22.41
C ASN A 130 2.02 9.55 21.38
N THR A 131 2.98 10.37 21.82
CA THR A 131 3.71 11.32 20.99
C THR A 131 5.20 10.98 20.86
N THR A 132 5.60 9.79 21.32
CA THR A 132 7.01 9.37 21.38
C THR A 132 7.35 8.29 20.37
N THR A 133 6.36 7.51 19.96
CA THR A 133 6.49 6.50 18.91
C THR A 133 5.23 6.50 18.05
N LEU A 134 5.38 6.09 16.79
CA LEU A 134 4.30 5.91 15.83
C LEU A 134 4.25 4.44 15.40
N PRO A 135 3.63 3.56 16.23
CA PRO A 135 3.59 2.13 15.97
C PRO A 135 2.79 1.83 14.71
N THR A 136 3.50 1.28 13.72
CA THR A 136 3.06 1.05 12.35
C THR A 136 3.30 -0.40 11.97
N ALA A 137 2.48 -0.94 11.08
CA ALA A 137 2.75 -2.23 10.46
C ALA A 137 2.25 -2.26 9.00
N ALA A 138 2.91 -3.06 8.16
CA ALA A 138 2.44 -3.47 6.86
C ALA A 138 1.41 -4.61 6.97
N TRP A 139 0.34 -4.51 6.19
CA TRP A 139 -0.78 -5.43 6.12
C TRP A 139 -0.97 -5.94 4.71
N LEU A 140 -1.43 -7.18 4.57
CA LEU A 140 -2.03 -7.68 3.33
C LEU A 140 -3.53 -7.82 3.55
N LEU A 141 -4.31 -7.12 2.73
CA LEU A 141 -5.74 -7.23 2.61
C LEU A 141 -6.12 -8.03 1.36
N THR A 142 -7.11 -8.91 1.48
CA THR A 142 -7.63 -9.66 0.32
C THR A 142 -9.15 -9.70 0.29
N PHE A 143 -9.69 -9.79 -0.92
CA PHE A 143 -11.09 -10.12 -1.19
C PHE A 143 -11.24 -10.76 -2.57
N PRO A 144 -12.19 -11.68 -2.77
CA PRO A 144 -12.53 -12.14 -4.12
C PRO A 144 -13.30 -11.06 -4.89
N HIS A 145 -13.31 -11.17 -6.22
CA HIS A 145 -14.13 -10.37 -7.12
C HIS A 145 -15.55 -10.08 -6.58
N GLY A 146 -15.91 -8.79 -6.50
CA GLY A 146 -17.23 -8.31 -6.08
C GLY A 146 -17.52 -8.44 -4.59
N ALA A 147 -16.50 -8.68 -3.75
CA ALA A 147 -16.61 -8.84 -2.32
C ALA A 147 -15.75 -7.84 -1.53
N GLU A 148 -15.57 -6.62 -2.06
CA GLU A 148 -14.81 -5.53 -1.43
C GLU A 148 -15.32 -5.25 -0.01
N ASN A 149 -16.63 -5.42 0.22
CA ASN A 149 -17.28 -5.25 1.53
C ASN A 149 -16.98 -6.36 2.55
N ARG A 150 -16.31 -7.44 2.12
CA ARG A 150 -15.88 -8.57 2.95
C ARG A 150 -14.36 -8.70 2.93
N ALA A 151 -13.66 -7.62 2.58
CA ALA A 151 -12.23 -7.57 2.67
C ALA A 151 -11.75 -7.83 4.08
N THR A 152 -10.62 -8.49 4.17
CA THR A 152 -9.99 -8.89 5.42
C THR A 152 -8.51 -8.67 5.29
N ASP A 153 -7.86 -8.29 6.38
CA ASP A 153 -6.42 -8.14 6.40
C ASP A 153 -5.73 -9.07 7.40
N ARG A 154 -4.43 -9.23 7.17
CA ARG A 154 -3.49 -9.84 8.11
C ARG A 154 -2.18 -9.08 8.08
N ARG A 155 -1.50 -9.02 9.21
CA ARG A 155 -0.19 -8.36 9.32
C ARG A 155 0.87 -9.19 8.58
N VAL A 156 1.73 -8.52 7.81
CA VAL A 156 2.82 -9.16 7.04
C VAL A 156 4.21 -8.70 7.47
N SER A 157 4.29 -7.84 8.48
CA SER A 157 5.52 -7.30 9.08
C SER A 157 5.48 -7.38 10.62
N GLY A 158 6.58 -6.98 11.26
CA GLY A 158 6.59 -6.58 12.67
C GLY A 158 5.77 -5.31 12.92
N VAL A 159 5.69 -4.89 14.18
CA VAL A 159 5.27 -3.51 14.49
C VAL A 159 6.55 -2.70 14.68
N PHE A 160 6.70 -1.62 13.94
CA PHE A 160 7.87 -0.74 13.98
C PHE A 160 7.45 0.71 14.23
N ASP A 161 8.42 1.56 14.61
CA ASP A 161 8.18 2.97 14.87
C ASP A 161 8.48 3.79 13.61
N TRP A 162 7.43 4.29 12.93
CA TRP A 162 7.59 5.12 11.73
C TRP A 162 8.32 6.45 12.04
N LEU A 163 8.35 6.93 13.29
CA LEU A 163 9.17 8.10 13.63
C LEU A 163 10.69 7.86 13.48
N GLN A 164 11.13 6.61 13.29
CA GLN A 164 12.53 6.29 12.99
C GLN A 164 12.84 6.27 11.49
N ALA A 165 11.82 6.37 10.64
CA ALA A 165 12.03 6.37 9.20
C ALA A 165 12.85 7.60 8.76
N PRO A 166 13.64 7.49 7.67
CA PRO A 166 14.35 8.61 7.09
C PRO A 166 13.46 9.85 6.90
N TYR A 167 14.04 11.04 7.07
CA TYR A 167 13.29 12.29 6.95
C TYR A 167 13.48 12.95 5.58
N ALA A 168 12.42 13.04 4.78
CA ALA A 168 12.42 13.64 3.45
C ALA A 168 11.21 14.58 3.26
N GLY A 169 11.15 15.64 4.07
CA GLY A 169 9.96 16.54 4.17
C GLY A 169 8.85 16.01 5.09
N GLY A 170 9.07 14.83 5.65
CA GLY A 170 8.24 14.06 6.58
C GLY A 170 8.95 12.72 6.83
N HIS A 171 8.53 11.98 7.87
CA HIS A 171 9.03 10.61 8.06
C HIS A 171 8.57 9.74 6.89
N PHE A 172 9.52 9.12 6.19
CA PHE A 172 9.30 8.58 4.86
C PHE A 172 9.66 7.09 4.81
N LEU A 173 8.66 6.26 4.57
CA LEU A 173 8.85 4.84 4.29
C LEU A 173 9.09 4.63 2.80
N GLU A 174 8.13 5.00 1.95
CA GLU A 174 8.16 5.00 0.48
C GLU A 174 6.92 5.78 -0.02
N ASP A 175 6.89 6.20 -1.29
CA ASP A 175 5.69 6.79 -1.91
C ASP A 175 4.85 5.73 -2.67
N HIS A 176 5.47 4.62 -3.09
CA HIS A 176 4.82 3.50 -3.80
C HIS A 176 5.55 2.19 -3.49
N GLU A 177 4.80 1.11 -3.32
CA GLU A 177 5.35 -0.20 -3.00
C GLU A 177 4.98 -1.25 -4.04
N GLY A 178 5.92 -2.14 -4.36
CA GLY A 178 5.68 -3.18 -5.36
C GLY A 178 4.86 -4.34 -4.79
N LEU A 179 3.78 -4.73 -5.48
CA LEU A 179 3.03 -5.95 -5.20
C LEU A 179 2.90 -6.80 -6.47
N ALA A 180 3.55 -7.96 -6.48
CA ALA A 180 3.51 -8.88 -7.62
C ALA A 180 2.72 -10.15 -7.30
N THR A 181 1.94 -10.65 -8.25
CA THR A 181 1.36 -12.00 -8.17
C THR A 181 2.46 -13.05 -8.30
N ASP A 182 2.41 -14.11 -7.49
CA ASP A 182 3.25 -15.28 -7.66
C ASP A 182 2.41 -16.57 -7.62
N GLY A 183 2.54 -17.39 -8.66
CA GLY A 183 1.76 -18.60 -8.81
C GLY A 183 0.26 -18.34 -8.95
N ARG A 184 -0.56 -19.27 -8.47
CA ARG A 184 -2.02 -19.21 -8.64
C ARG A 184 -2.73 -18.38 -7.57
N SER A 185 -2.22 -18.42 -6.33
CA SER A 185 -2.91 -17.88 -5.16
C SER A 185 -1.92 -17.34 -4.11
N ALA A 186 -0.93 -16.58 -4.55
CA ALA A 186 0.01 -15.89 -3.68
C ALA A 186 0.47 -14.58 -4.31
N VAL A 187 1.02 -13.72 -3.47
CA VAL A 187 1.63 -12.45 -3.85
C VAL A 187 3.01 -12.31 -3.19
N ARG A 188 3.84 -11.44 -3.76
CA ARG A 188 5.11 -10.99 -3.21
C ARG A 188 5.05 -9.47 -3.03
N PRO A 189 4.80 -8.98 -1.81
CA PRO A 189 4.96 -7.58 -1.51
C PRO A 189 6.45 -7.23 -1.35
N LEU A 190 6.77 -5.98 -1.63
CA LEU A 190 7.94 -5.27 -1.15
C LEU A 190 7.44 -4.21 -0.15
N PHE A 191 8.01 -4.15 1.05
CA PHE A 191 7.65 -3.16 2.05
C PHE A 191 8.87 -2.73 2.86
N ILE A 192 8.81 -1.54 3.45
CA ILE A 192 9.86 -0.91 4.25
C ILE A 192 9.49 -0.93 5.72
N GLU A 193 10.44 -1.33 6.57
CA GLU A 193 10.32 -1.21 8.02
C GLU A 193 11.38 -0.22 8.53
N ALA A 194 10.98 0.74 9.36
CA ALA A 194 11.95 1.59 10.03
C ALA A 194 12.63 0.83 11.17
N ASN A 195 13.93 1.04 11.36
CA ASN A 195 14.70 0.36 12.40
C ASN A 195 15.33 1.36 13.39
N VAL A 196 15.39 0.93 14.66
CA VAL A 196 15.87 1.74 15.80
C VAL A 196 17.36 1.52 16.09
N ASP A 197 17.91 0.41 15.61
CA ASP A 197 19.23 -0.08 16.06
C ASP A 197 20.39 0.44 15.19
N ALA A 198 20.09 1.10 14.06
CA ALA A 198 21.10 1.62 13.13
C ALA A 198 20.70 2.97 12.52
N PRO A 199 21.00 4.12 13.17
CA PRO A 199 20.59 5.45 12.69
C PRO A 199 21.17 5.87 11.31
N GLN A 200 22.18 5.15 10.80
CA GLN A 200 22.75 5.37 9.46
C GLN A 200 22.17 4.40 8.41
N ASP A 201 21.32 3.49 8.85
CA ASP A 201 20.68 2.43 8.09
C ASP A 201 19.25 2.27 8.62
N SER A 202 18.50 3.38 8.70
CA SER A 202 17.30 3.49 9.54
C SER A 202 16.06 2.81 8.95
N ALA A 203 16.21 2.08 7.85
CA ALA A 203 15.12 1.41 7.15
C ALA A 203 15.59 0.14 6.41
N ASP A 204 14.82 -0.93 6.54
CA ASP A 204 15.04 -2.21 5.88
C ASP A 204 13.97 -2.51 4.84
N ALA A 205 14.37 -3.02 3.68
CA ALA A 205 13.45 -3.49 2.64
C ALA A 205 13.21 -5.00 2.78
N SER A 206 11.94 -5.39 2.88
CA SER A 206 11.51 -6.77 3.08
C SER A 206 10.59 -7.25 1.96
N SER A 207 10.74 -8.52 1.59
CA SER A 207 9.83 -9.20 0.66
C SER A 207 9.67 -10.67 1.05
N GLY A 208 8.54 -11.26 0.69
CA GLY A 208 8.22 -12.65 1.00
C GLY A 208 7.09 -13.18 0.16
N LEU A 209 6.92 -14.50 0.13
CA LEU A 209 5.75 -15.11 -0.52
C LEU A 209 4.59 -15.18 0.47
N VAL A 210 3.45 -14.63 0.09
CA VAL A 210 2.29 -14.45 0.97
C VAL A 210 1.04 -15.03 0.29
N PRO A 211 0.45 -16.13 0.79
CA PRO A 211 -0.74 -16.74 0.17
C PRO A 211 -1.97 -15.83 0.19
N THR A 212 -2.72 -15.74 -0.90
CA THR A 212 -3.95 -14.92 -0.99
C THR A 212 -5.20 -15.67 -0.52
N SER A 213 -5.17 -16.99 -0.50
CA SER A 213 -6.33 -17.88 -0.32
C SER A 213 -6.50 -18.47 1.08
N THR A 214 -5.65 -18.15 2.06
CA THR A 214 -5.62 -18.85 3.36
C THR A 214 -5.98 -17.93 4.53
N GLY A 215 -7.02 -18.34 5.28
CA GLY A 215 -7.23 -18.14 6.71
C GLY A 215 -6.97 -16.73 7.28
N TYR A 216 -8.05 -16.03 7.62
CA TYR A 216 -8.03 -14.78 8.36
C TYR A 216 -7.36 -14.97 9.74
N GLY A 217 -6.21 -14.34 9.95
CA GLY A 217 -5.46 -14.41 11.21
C GLY A 217 -3.98 -14.06 11.05
N PRO A 218 -3.29 -13.67 12.15
CA PRO A 218 -1.87 -13.35 12.10
C PRO A 218 -1.07 -14.59 11.68
N LEU A 219 -0.17 -14.43 10.71
CA LEU A 219 0.87 -15.42 10.47
C LEU A 219 1.73 -15.52 11.73
N ALA A 220 2.03 -16.75 12.16
CA ALA A 220 3.10 -17.00 13.12
C ALA A 220 4.40 -16.37 12.57
N ALA A 221 5.17 -15.76 13.46
CA ALA A 221 6.40 -15.04 13.13
C ALA A 221 7.28 -15.86 12.16
N PRO A 222 7.94 -15.22 11.18
CA PRO A 222 8.89 -15.93 10.33
C PRO A 222 10.02 -16.49 11.21
N THR A 223 10.07 -17.81 11.32
CA THR A 223 11.24 -18.51 11.86
C THR A 223 12.34 -18.49 10.80
N THR A 224 13.01 -17.37 10.65
CA THR A 224 14.30 -17.31 9.96
C THR A 224 15.14 -16.24 10.64
N ALA A 225 16.17 -16.70 11.33
CA ALA A 225 17.28 -15.85 11.74
C ALA A 225 17.81 -15.07 10.51
N PRO A 226 18.32 -13.84 10.70
CA PRO A 226 18.96 -13.12 9.62
C PRO A 226 20.12 -13.96 9.09
N HIS A 227 20.05 -14.33 7.80
CA HIS A 227 21.26 -14.68 7.08
C HIS A 227 22.06 -13.38 6.96
N ALA A 228 22.95 -13.16 7.92
CA ALA A 228 24.07 -12.25 7.74
C ALA A 228 24.83 -12.73 6.51
N THR A 229 24.65 -12.05 5.38
CA THR A 229 25.61 -12.17 4.28
C THR A 229 26.86 -11.48 4.79
N ALA A 230 27.80 -12.28 5.28
CA ALA A 230 29.11 -11.80 5.66
C ALA A 230 29.69 -10.97 4.52
N LEU A 231 30.15 -9.76 4.83
CA LEU A 231 30.90 -8.88 3.94
C LEU A 231 32.06 -9.67 3.32
N GLN A 232 31.88 -10.11 2.08
CA GLN A 232 33.01 -10.50 1.24
C GLN A 232 33.47 -9.23 0.55
N SER A 233 34.61 -8.71 1.01
CA SER A 233 35.27 -7.52 0.47
C SER A 233 35.22 -7.51 -1.06
N ALA A 234 34.51 -6.53 -1.64
CA ALA A 234 34.50 -6.30 -3.07
C ALA A 234 35.93 -5.98 -3.52
N GLN A 235 36.54 -6.87 -4.30
CA GLN A 235 37.75 -6.54 -5.05
C GLN A 235 37.36 -5.62 -6.21
N PRO A 236 38.12 -4.54 -6.49
CA PRO A 236 37.84 -3.66 -7.61
C PRO A 236 38.15 -4.38 -8.92
N HIS A 237 37.10 -4.69 -9.71
CA HIS A 237 37.28 -5.18 -11.07
C HIS A 237 37.78 -4.03 -11.95
N ARG A 238 39.07 -4.15 -12.28
CA ARG A 238 39.84 -3.38 -13.25
C ARG A 238 39.12 -3.33 -14.61
N ILE A 239 38.79 -2.12 -15.06
CA ILE A 239 38.38 -1.84 -16.43
C ILE A 239 39.56 -2.16 -17.36
N VAL A 240 39.33 -3.00 -18.37
CA VAL A 240 40.20 -3.09 -19.55
C VAL A 240 39.37 -2.61 -20.74
N ARG A 241 39.98 -1.70 -21.50
CA ARG A 241 39.45 -0.99 -22.67
C ARG A 241 38.99 -1.93 -23.77
#